data_AF-A0A1L9U2E3-F1
#
_entry.id   AF-A0A1L9U2E3-F1
#
_cell.length_a   1.000
_cell.length_b   1.000
_cell.length_c   1.000
_cell.angle_alpha   90.00
_cell.angle_beta   90.00
_cell.angle_gamma   90.00
#
_symmetry.space_group_name_H-M   'P 1'
#
loop_
_entity.id
_entity.type
_entity.pdbx_description
1 polymer ?
#
loop_
_entity_poly.entity_id
_entity_poly.type
_entity_poly.pdbx_seq_one_letter_code
_entity_poly.pdbx_strand_id
1 'polypeptide(L)'
;MDSNGAFLWIDRLSGLPRFVEHLTREIIPERLSSLRQTRQLLVDESCPLYRAGREFQVKHGISEASFQNWKELLCGWLDFPVILLLNPSPFDVLGYEQVVQQSPTLGWLEKNLEVLKLKLHDVIAMDTFPMVTDKLLESKRFAEDLSELVTDSFELTWTCLRYIQPQIVISCQCSSNARNEEWGSSGGLRAEELSSSEAGARQELVKMMDVDGHHMFVVQGVDPQYVVQHNQMMEGVLKKLFTKVLGPFGRWKERRLAERREAARAEVILVKESVRDGMKSLMKQMQLFNQIRRQEGRNGAELSEAAKRVEEWRKQIEGWMDEMDD
;
A
#
# COMPACT_ATOMS: atom_id res chain seq x y z
N MET A 1 -10.94 -56.17 -12.31
CA MET A 1 -9.56 -55.79 -11.98
C MET A 1 -9.16 -54.75 -12.97
N ASP A 2 -8.92 -53.52 -12.50
CA ASP A 2 -7.87 -52.62 -12.99
C ASP A 2 -8.00 -51.29 -12.23
N SER A 3 -7.53 -51.37 -10.99
CA SER A 3 -7.18 -50.25 -10.13
C SER A 3 -5.77 -49.80 -10.50
N ASN A 4 -5.62 -48.85 -11.42
CA ASN A 4 -4.32 -48.24 -11.73
C ASN A 4 -4.40 -46.80 -12.29
N GLY A 5 -5.48 -46.06 -12.01
CA GLY A 5 -5.62 -44.65 -12.41
C GLY A 5 -5.40 -43.61 -11.30
N ALA A 6 -5.34 -44.02 -10.03
CA ALA A 6 -5.42 -43.10 -8.89
C ALA A 6 -4.08 -42.71 -8.26
N PHE A 7 -2.94 -43.24 -8.74
CA PHE A 7 -1.63 -43.07 -8.08
C PHE A 7 -0.68 -42.05 -8.72
N LEU A 8 -1.10 -41.31 -9.76
CA LEU A 8 -0.24 -40.35 -10.46
C LEU A 8 -0.48 -38.87 -10.13
N TRP A 9 -1.38 -38.55 -9.19
CA TRP A 9 -1.64 -37.17 -8.75
C TRP A 9 -1.01 -36.79 -7.40
N ILE A 10 -0.41 -37.74 -6.69
CA ILE A 10 0.16 -37.49 -5.35
C ILE A 10 1.61 -36.96 -5.42
N ASP A 11 2.31 -37.12 -6.55
CA ASP A 11 3.74 -36.78 -6.68
C ASP A 11 4.06 -35.38 -7.25
N ARG A 12 3.07 -34.50 -7.47
CA ARG A 12 3.29 -33.09 -7.87
C ARG A 12 3.10 -32.06 -6.74
N LEU A 13 2.95 -32.49 -5.49
CA LEU A 13 2.75 -31.60 -4.33
C LEU A 13 3.98 -31.48 -3.42
N SER A 14 5.13 -32.03 -3.84
CA SER A 14 6.40 -32.01 -3.11
C SER A 14 7.22 -30.71 -3.28
N GLY A 15 6.73 -29.74 -4.07
CA GLY A 15 7.40 -28.46 -4.32
C GLY A 15 6.58 -27.20 -3.99
N LEU A 16 5.37 -27.34 -3.43
CA LEU A 16 4.56 -26.16 -3.11
C LEU A 16 4.97 -25.54 -1.77
N PRO A 17 4.96 -24.20 -1.63
CA PRO A 17 5.38 -23.53 -0.40
C PRO A 17 4.41 -23.85 0.74
N ARG A 18 4.87 -24.66 1.70
CA ARG A 18 4.09 -25.00 2.90
C ARG A 18 4.38 -24.09 4.09
N PHE A 19 5.48 -23.34 4.02
CA PHE A 19 6.00 -22.54 5.12
C PHE A 19 6.47 -21.17 4.64
N VAL A 20 6.39 -20.18 5.52
CA VAL A 20 6.89 -18.81 5.26
C VAL A 20 8.37 -18.81 4.87
N GLU A 21 9.16 -19.76 5.36
CA GLU A 21 10.58 -19.88 4.98
C GLU A 21 10.77 -19.90 3.46
N HIS A 22 9.98 -20.70 2.74
CA HIS A 22 10.09 -20.78 1.28
C HIS A 22 9.72 -19.44 0.61
N LEU A 23 8.67 -18.76 1.08
CA LEU A 23 8.33 -17.42 0.59
C LEU A 23 9.48 -16.45 0.77
N THR A 24 10.15 -16.48 1.92
CA THR A 24 11.24 -15.55 2.22
C THR A 24 12.54 -15.85 1.49
N ARG A 25 12.79 -17.11 1.10
CA ARG A 25 14.03 -17.53 0.44
C ARG A 25 13.94 -17.44 -1.07
N GLU A 26 12.77 -17.69 -1.65
CA GLU A 26 12.60 -17.86 -3.10
C GLU A 26 11.68 -16.79 -3.67
N ILE A 27 10.41 -16.79 -3.27
CA ILE A 27 9.34 -15.99 -3.90
C ILE A 27 9.53 -14.48 -3.70
N ILE A 28 9.74 -14.03 -2.45
CA ILE A 28 9.85 -12.60 -2.12
C ILE A 28 11.11 -11.97 -2.75
N PRO A 29 12.32 -12.56 -2.63
CA PRO A 29 13.50 -12.01 -3.26
C PRO A 29 13.38 -11.90 -4.78
N GLU A 30 12.86 -12.95 -5.44
CA GLU A 30 12.64 -12.95 -6.89
C GLU A 30 11.71 -11.80 -7.30
N ARG A 31 10.55 -11.69 -6.63
CA ARG A 31 9.60 -10.60 -6.91
C ARG A 31 10.25 -9.23 -6.73
N LEU A 32 10.86 -8.97 -5.58
CA LEU A 32 11.47 -7.67 -5.28
C LEU A 32 12.60 -7.30 -6.25
N SER A 33 13.35 -8.29 -6.74
CA SER A 33 14.40 -8.07 -7.74
C SER A 33 13.83 -7.66 -9.12
N SER A 34 12.66 -8.18 -9.48
CA SER A 34 11.98 -7.86 -10.74
C SER A 34 11.24 -6.51 -10.70
N LEU A 35 10.92 -5.99 -9.52
CA LEU A 35 10.18 -4.74 -9.35
C LEU A 35 11.05 -3.52 -9.70
N ARG A 36 10.75 -2.93 -10.87
CA ARG A 36 11.34 -1.65 -11.32
C ARG A 36 10.52 -0.45 -10.85
N GLN A 37 9.20 -0.58 -10.84
CA GLN A 37 8.24 0.42 -10.37
C GLN A 37 7.10 -0.31 -9.64
N THR A 38 6.51 0.34 -8.64
CA THR A 38 5.32 -0.16 -7.96
C THR A 38 4.06 0.46 -8.53
N ARG A 39 3.01 -0.35 -8.65
CA ARG A 39 1.68 0.14 -8.97
C ARG A 39 0.92 0.37 -7.67
N GLN A 40 0.37 1.57 -7.52
CA GLN A 40 -0.51 1.90 -6.42
C GLN A 40 -1.96 1.74 -6.87
N LEU A 41 -2.74 1.02 -6.08
CA LEU A 41 -4.19 1.00 -6.19
C LEU A 41 -4.75 2.23 -5.48
N LEU A 42 -5.54 3.00 -6.21
CA LEU A 42 -6.39 4.05 -5.69
C LEU A 42 -7.83 3.66 -6.04
N VAL A 43 -8.69 3.59 -5.03
CA VAL A 43 -10.10 3.24 -5.23
C VAL A 43 -10.90 4.53 -5.37
N ASP A 44 -10.82 5.15 -6.55
CA ASP A 44 -11.62 6.31 -6.94
C ASP A 44 -12.82 5.91 -7.83
N GLU A 45 -13.65 6.87 -8.24
CA GLU A 45 -14.85 6.62 -9.06
C GLU A 45 -14.58 5.91 -10.40
N SER A 46 -13.34 5.98 -10.90
CA SER A 46 -12.93 5.29 -12.12
C SER A 46 -12.59 3.81 -11.87
N CYS A 47 -12.24 3.45 -10.63
CA CYS A 47 -11.91 2.08 -10.23
C CYS A 47 -13.17 1.20 -10.19
N PRO A 48 -13.18 0.01 -10.84
CA PRO A 48 -14.31 -0.91 -10.76
C PRO A 48 -14.69 -1.31 -9.34
N LEU A 49 -13.72 -1.41 -8.43
CA LEU A 49 -13.98 -1.73 -7.03
C LEU A 49 -14.81 -0.64 -6.34
N TYR A 50 -14.62 0.64 -6.68
CA TYR A 50 -15.43 1.72 -6.11
C TYR A 50 -16.92 1.48 -6.40
N ARG A 51 -17.27 1.10 -7.63
CA ARG A 51 -18.66 0.83 -8.02
C ARG A 51 -19.22 -0.38 -7.27
N ALA A 52 -18.47 -1.48 -7.21
CA ALA A 52 -18.89 -2.67 -6.48
C ALA A 52 -19.13 -2.37 -4.98
N GLY A 53 -18.23 -1.61 -4.35
CA GLY A 53 -18.40 -1.19 -2.96
C GLY A 53 -19.58 -0.24 -2.76
N ARG A 54 -19.83 0.68 -3.70
CA ARG A 54 -21.01 1.58 -3.68
C ARG A 54 -22.31 0.81 -3.84
N GLU A 55 -22.36 -0.16 -4.74
CA GLU A 55 -23.53 -1.02 -4.94
C GLU A 55 -23.86 -1.80 -3.68
N PHE A 56 -22.84 -2.42 -3.06
CA PHE A 56 -22.99 -3.09 -1.76
C PHE A 56 -23.50 -2.13 -0.67
N GLN A 57 -22.89 -0.95 -0.56
CA GLN A 57 -23.24 0.04 0.44
C GLN A 57 -24.70 0.48 0.30
N VAL A 58 -25.15 0.79 -0.92
CA VAL A 58 -26.52 1.24 -1.20
C VAL A 58 -27.51 0.11 -0.94
N LYS A 59 -27.21 -1.11 -1.42
CA LYS A 59 -28.08 -2.29 -1.26
C LYS A 59 -28.37 -2.57 0.22
N HIS A 60 -27.33 -2.55 1.05
CA HIS A 60 -27.44 -2.90 2.48
C HIS A 60 -27.61 -1.69 3.40
N GLY A 61 -27.65 -0.47 2.85
CA GLY A 61 -27.73 0.78 3.60
C GLY A 61 -26.64 0.89 4.67
N ILE A 62 -25.40 0.64 4.25
CA ILE A 62 -24.17 0.80 5.01
C ILE A 62 -23.83 2.29 5.15
N SER A 63 -23.21 2.67 6.27
CA SER A 63 -22.83 4.06 6.52
C SER A 63 -21.81 4.57 5.49
N GLU A 64 -21.85 5.88 5.19
CA GLU A 64 -20.84 6.50 4.32
C GLU A 64 -19.43 6.36 4.89
N ALA A 65 -19.27 6.49 6.21
CA ALA A 65 -18.00 6.34 6.89
C ALA A 65 -17.40 4.95 6.66
N SER A 66 -18.20 3.89 6.84
CA SER A 66 -17.78 2.50 6.58
C SER A 66 -17.31 2.29 5.15
N PHE A 67 -18.04 2.82 4.17
CA PHE A 67 -17.63 2.75 2.76
C PHE A 67 -16.31 3.49 2.52
N GLN A 68 -16.14 4.69 3.08
CA GLN A 68 -14.88 5.44 2.94
C GLN A 68 -13.73 4.71 3.61
N ASN A 69 -13.90 4.14 4.80
CA ASN A 69 -12.86 3.39 5.50
C ASN A 69 -12.43 2.16 4.71
N TRP A 70 -13.39 1.38 4.20
CA TRP A 70 -13.12 0.25 3.30
C TRP A 70 -12.30 0.67 2.08
N LYS A 71 -12.68 1.78 1.44
CA LYS A 71 -12.00 2.34 0.27
C LYS A 71 -10.55 2.78 0.58
N GLU A 72 -10.34 3.46 1.72
CA GLU A 72 -9.01 3.90 2.16
C GLU A 72 -8.10 2.71 2.50
N LEU A 73 -8.63 1.69 3.20
CA LEU A 73 -7.87 0.48 3.56
C LEU A 73 -7.51 -0.37 2.32
N LEU A 74 -8.35 -0.35 1.28
CA LEU A 74 -8.05 -1.00 0.01
C LEU A 74 -6.98 -0.30 -0.83
N CYS A 75 -6.65 0.96 -0.54
CA CYS A 75 -5.57 1.64 -1.22
C CYS A 75 -4.21 1.10 -0.75
N GLY A 76 -3.26 0.99 -1.67
CA GLY A 76 -1.94 0.45 -1.33
C GLY A 76 -1.16 -0.02 -2.56
N TRP A 77 0.02 -0.59 -2.36
CA TRP A 77 0.82 -1.08 -3.47
C TRP A 77 0.40 -2.51 -3.85
N LEU A 78 -0.02 -2.68 -5.11
CA LEU A 78 -0.48 -3.98 -5.65
C LEU A 78 0.61 -5.05 -5.60
N ASP A 79 1.86 -4.61 -5.58
CA ASP A 79 3.01 -5.50 -5.57
C ASP A 79 3.39 -6.01 -4.17
N PHE A 80 2.76 -5.46 -3.13
CA PHE A 80 3.04 -5.80 -1.74
C PHE A 80 2.09 -6.89 -1.24
N PRO A 81 2.47 -7.64 -0.18
CA PRO A 81 1.57 -8.58 0.46
C PRO A 81 0.33 -7.86 0.99
N VAL A 82 -0.85 -8.45 0.81
CA VAL A 82 -2.12 -7.94 1.34
C VAL A 82 -2.31 -8.47 2.76
N ILE A 83 -2.92 -7.67 3.64
CA ILE A 83 -3.37 -8.12 4.96
C ILE A 83 -4.87 -8.37 4.89
N LEU A 84 -5.29 -9.59 5.23
CA LEU A 84 -6.69 -9.98 5.25
C LEU A 84 -7.16 -10.16 6.69
N LEU A 85 -7.99 -9.24 7.16
CA LEU A 85 -8.64 -9.21 8.47
C LEU A 85 -10.00 -9.93 8.40
N LEU A 86 -10.67 -10.11 9.53
CA LEU A 86 -12.00 -10.73 9.53
C LEU A 86 -13.07 -9.73 9.07
N ASN A 87 -13.21 -8.63 9.79
CA ASN A 87 -14.26 -7.63 9.62
C ASN A 87 -13.86 -6.27 10.24
N PRO A 88 -14.55 -5.17 9.87
CA PRO A 88 -14.26 -3.85 10.43
C PRO A 88 -14.51 -3.76 11.94
N SER A 89 -13.74 -2.89 12.60
CA SER A 89 -13.91 -2.64 14.03
C SER A 89 -15.26 -1.97 14.36
N PRO A 90 -15.74 -2.03 15.62
CA PRO A 90 -16.94 -1.31 16.04
C PRO A 90 -16.91 0.21 15.83
N PHE A 91 -15.72 0.78 15.60
CA PHE A 91 -15.51 2.20 15.34
C PHE A 91 -15.68 2.58 13.87
N ASP A 92 -15.97 1.64 12.97
CA ASP A 92 -16.03 1.85 11.52
C ASP A 92 -17.08 2.87 11.05
N VAL A 93 -17.94 3.34 11.95
CA VAL A 93 -18.85 4.47 11.73
C VAL A 93 -18.16 5.84 11.83
N LEU A 94 -16.91 5.89 12.28
CA LEU A 94 -16.10 7.11 12.37
C LEU A 94 -15.27 7.32 11.10
N GLY A 95 -14.73 8.53 10.93
CA GLY A 95 -13.82 8.82 9.83
C GLY A 95 -12.49 8.06 9.94
N TYR A 96 -11.82 7.85 8.81
CA TYR A 96 -10.64 6.98 8.70
C TYR A 96 -9.56 7.23 9.76
N GLU A 97 -9.13 8.48 9.95
CA GLU A 97 -8.09 8.80 10.94
C GLU A 97 -8.51 8.44 12.37
N GLN A 98 -9.79 8.61 12.71
CA GLN A 98 -10.34 8.27 14.03
C GLN A 98 -10.44 6.77 14.21
N VAL A 99 -10.82 6.04 13.15
CA VAL A 99 -10.86 4.57 13.13
C VAL A 99 -9.48 3.99 13.35
N VAL A 100 -8.45 4.50 12.69
CA VAL A 100 -7.07 4.02 12.87
C VAL A 100 -6.59 4.23 14.31
N GLN A 101 -6.92 5.39 14.91
CA GLN A 101 -6.54 5.71 16.29
C GLN A 101 -7.29 4.87 17.34
N GLN A 102 -8.56 4.55 17.11
CA GLN A 102 -9.40 3.88 18.10
C GLN A 102 -9.45 2.37 17.94
N SER A 103 -9.27 1.85 16.73
CA SER A 103 -9.26 0.41 16.46
C SER A 103 -7.97 -0.22 17.00
N PRO A 104 -8.04 -1.16 17.96
CA PRO A 104 -6.86 -1.88 18.43
C PRO A 104 -6.13 -2.58 17.28
N THR A 105 -6.88 -3.09 16.30
CA THR A 105 -6.34 -3.77 15.12
C THR A 105 -5.57 -2.81 14.22
N LEU A 106 -6.20 -1.70 13.79
CA LEU A 106 -5.56 -0.78 12.85
C LEU A 106 -4.42 0.01 13.49
N GLY A 107 -4.56 0.43 14.75
CA GLY A 107 -3.49 1.07 15.50
C GLY A 107 -2.29 0.13 15.72
N TRP A 108 -2.55 -1.17 15.93
CA TRP A 108 -1.48 -2.17 15.99
C TRP A 108 -0.79 -2.34 14.62
N LEU A 109 -1.56 -2.42 13.53
CA LEU A 109 -1.02 -2.51 12.18
C LEU A 109 -0.15 -1.30 11.86
N GLU A 110 -0.65 -0.08 12.07
CA GLU A 110 0.09 1.16 11.81
C GLU A 110 1.45 1.17 12.52
N LYS A 111 1.45 0.91 13.82
CA LYS A 111 2.67 0.89 14.65
C LYS A 111 3.67 -0.18 14.18
N ASN A 112 3.21 -1.38 13.86
CA ASN A 112 4.11 -2.47 13.48
C ASN A 112 4.59 -2.36 12.03
N LEU A 113 3.79 -1.80 11.12
CA LEU A 113 4.22 -1.46 9.77
C LEU A 113 5.30 -0.36 9.81
N GLU A 114 5.16 0.64 10.69
CA GLU A 114 6.14 1.73 10.82
C GLU A 114 7.54 1.22 11.18
N VAL A 115 7.62 0.24 12.09
CA VAL A 115 8.89 -0.44 12.44
C VAL A 115 9.53 -1.08 11.22
N LEU A 116 8.72 -1.54 10.26
CA LEU A 116 9.15 -2.13 9.00
C LEU A 116 9.39 -1.10 7.89
N LYS A 117 9.34 0.21 8.18
CA LYS A 117 9.44 1.30 7.18
C LYS A 117 8.30 1.32 6.17
N LEU A 118 7.17 0.76 6.56
CA LEU A 118 5.90 0.82 5.85
C LEU A 118 4.94 1.70 6.63
N LYS A 119 3.97 2.29 5.94
CA LYS A 119 2.82 2.94 6.54
C LYS A 119 1.59 2.13 6.17
N LEU A 120 0.48 2.34 6.89
CA LEU A 120 -0.77 1.64 6.59
C LEU A 120 -1.20 1.82 5.13
N HIS A 121 -1.15 3.04 4.59
CA HIS A 121 -1.46 3.33 3.17
C HIS A 121 -0.52 2.71 2.11
N ASP A 122 0.59 2.07 2.51
CA ASP A 122 1.45 1.34 1.57
C ASP A 122 0.95 -0.08 1.30
N VAL A 123 0.15 -0.62 2.22
CA VAL A 123 -0.26 -2.02 2.25
C VAL A 123 -1.77 -2.06 2.20
N ILE A 124 -2.30 -2.82 1.24
CA ILE A 124 -3.73 -3.08 1.19
C ILE A 124 -4.10 -3.92 2.41
N ALA A 125 -4.98 -3.38 3.24
CA ALA A 125 -5.63 -4.10 4.33
C ALA A 125 -7.10 -4.26 3.94
N MET A 126 -7.58 -5.50 3.88
CA MET A 126 -8.99 -5.78 3.57
C MET A 126 -9.56 -6.72 4.60
N ASP A 127 -10.88 -6.69 4.74
CA ASP A 127 -11.60 -7.62 5.57
C ASP A 127 -12.15 -8.78 4.72
N THR A 128 -12.31 -9.96 5.30
CA THR A 128 -13.06 -11.06 4.68
C THR A 128 -14.53 -10.68 4.50
N PHE A 129 -15.09 -9.93 5.46
CA PHE A 129 -16.45 -9.40 5.43
C PHE A 129 -16.42 -7.86 5.54
N PRO A 130 -16.06 -7.15 4.46
CA PRO A 130 -15.94 -5.71 4.45
C PRO A 130 -17.26 -5.02 4.77
N MET A 131 -17.17 -3.88 5.47
CA MET A 131 -18.29 -3.02 5.86
C MET A 131 -19.35 -3.67 6.78
N VAL A 132 -19.14 -4.90 7.25
CA VAL A 132 -20.05 -5.61 8.16
C VAL A 132 -19.39 -5.78 9.52
N THR A 133 -19.80 -5.01 10.52
CA THR A 133 -19.28 -5.13 11.89
C THR A 133 -20.03 -6.21 12.69
N ASP A 134 -19.45 -6.71 13.78
CA ASP A 134 -20.15 -7.63 14.71
C ASP A 134 -21.49 -7.04 15.18
N LYS A 135 -21.51 -5.74 15.51
CA LYS A 135 -22.73 -5.02 15.93
C LYS A 135 -23.79 -4.99 14.83
N LEU A 136 -23.39 -4.97 13.56
CA LEU A 136 -24.31 -5.00 12.44
C LEU A 136 -24.96 -6.39 12.32
N LEU A 137 -24.17 -7.47 12.49
CA LEU A 137 -24.68 -8.84 12.50
C LEU A 137 -25.69 -9.07 13.64
N GLU A 138 -25.38 -8.57 14.84
CA GLU A 138 -26.27 -8.69 16.00
C GLU A 138 -27.54 -7.84 15.89
N SER A 139 -27.63 -6.97 14.88
CA SER A 139 -28.75 -6.03 14.76
C SER A 139 -30.00 -6.72 14.20
N LYS A 140 -31.15 -6.45 14.84
CA LYS A 140 -32.46 -6.92 14.37
C LYS A 140 -32.84 -6.42 12.96
N ARG A 141 -32.13 -5.40 12.45
CA ARG A 141 -32.36 -4.81 11.13
C ARG A 141 -32.15 -5.83 10.00
N PHE A 142 -31.23 -6.77 10.19
CA PHE A 142 -30.85 -7.75 9.16
C PHE A 142 -31.18 -9.19 9.56
N ALA A 143 -32.00 -9.41 10.59
CA ALA A 143 -32.25 -10.77 11.08
C ALA A 143 -32.81 -11.71 10.00
N GLU A 144 -33.61 -11.19 9.06
CA GLU A 144 -34.21 -11.96 7.96
C GLU A 144 -33.27 -12.07 6.74
N ASP A 145 -32.38 -11.10 6.54
CA ASP A 145 -31.49 -10.98 5.36
C ASP A 145 -30.01 -11.21 5.69
N LEU A 146 -29.70 -11.72 6.89
CA LEU A 146 -28.33 -11.84 7.41
C LEU A 146 -27.44 -12.69 6.50
N SER A 147 -27.99 -13.78 5.98
CA SER A 147 -27.28 -14.67 5.06
C SER A 147 -26.91 -13.93 3.77
N GLU A 148 -27.81 -13.11 3.23
CA GLU A 148 -27.56 -12.36 2.00
C GLU A 148 -26.50 -11.28 2.23
N LEU A 149 -26.59 -10.54 3.34
CA LEU A 149 -25.58 -9.55 3.72
C LEU A 149 -24.18 -10.15 3.81
N VAL A 150 -24.03 -11.28 4.52
CA VAL A 150 -22.74 -11.94 4.71
C VAL A 150 -22.22 -12.52 3.39
N THR A 151 -23.07 -13.15 2.58
CA THR A 151 -22.69 -13.68 1.26
C THR A 151 -22.25 -12.56 0.32
N ASP A 152 -23.01 -11.48 0.21
CA ASP A 152 -22.64 -10.34 -0.63
C ASP A 152 -21.34 -9.67 -0.17
N SER A 153 -21.12 -9.59 1.15
CA SER A 153 -19.90 -9.02 1.72
C SER A 153 -18.68 -9.88 1.36
N PHE A 154 -18.81 -11.20 1.45
CA PHE A 154 -17.76 -12.11 1.01
C PHE A 154 -17.51 -12.04 -0.50
N GLU A 155 -18.56 -11.96 -1.32
CA GLU A 155 -18.42 -11.80 -2.77
C GLU A 155 -17.74 -10.47 -3.15
N LEU A 156 -17.91 -9.41 -2.35
CA LEU A 156 -17.15 -8.17 -2.51
C LEU A 156 -15.65 -8.40 -2.23
N THR A 157 -15.29 -9.16 -1.20
CA THR A 157 -13.90 -9.58 -0.94
C THR A 157 -13.34 -10.39 -2.11
N TRP A 158 -14.11 -11.36 -2.61
CA TRP A 158 -13.71 -12.17 -3.75
C TRP A 158 -13.48 -11.32 -5.01
N THR A 159 -14.36 -10.35 -5.25
CA THR A 159 -14.20 -9.35 -6.32
C THR A 159 -12.91 -8.54 -6.17
N CYS A 160 -12.57 -8.13 -4.95
CA CYS A 160 -11.31 -7.45 -4.68
C CYS A 160 -10.09 -8.35 -4.97
N LEU A 161 -10.11 -9.61 -4.52
CA LEU A 161 -9.02 -10.56 -4.76
C LEU A 161 -8.80 -10.82 -6.26
N ARG A 162 -9.88 -10.98 -7.03
CA ARG A 162 -9.83 -11.15 -8.49
C ARG A 162 -9.23 -9.94 -9.21
N TYR A 163 -9.55 -8.73 -8.72
CA TYR A 163 -9.06 -7.48 -9.31
C TYR A 163 -7.61 -7.19 -8.94
N ILE A 164 -7.25 -7.35 -7.66
CA ILE A 164 -5.94 -7.04 -7.12
C ILE A 164 -4.90 -8.10 -7.52
N GLN A 165 -5.33 -9.37 -7.60
CA GLN A 165 -4.47 -10.54 -7.86
C GLN A 165 -3.24 -10.57 -6.96
N PRO A 166 -3.41 -10.53 -5.61
CA PRO A 166 -2.27 -10.51 -4.72
C PRO A 166 -1.56 -11.86 -4.75
N GLN A 167 -0.23 -11.84 -4.90
CA GLN A 167 0.55 -13.08 -4.83
C GLN A 167 0.65 -13.61 -3.39
N ILE A 168 0.66 -12.73 -2.38
CA ILE A 168 0.80 -13.09 -0.98
C ILE A 168 -0.29 -12.36 -0.19
N VAL A 169 -1.03 -13.11 0.63
CA VAL A 169 -1.99 -12.62 1.61
C VAL A 169 -1.56 -13.10 2.98
N ILE A 170 -1.49 -12.20 3.96
CA ILE A 170 -1.37 -12.55 5.38
C ILE A 170 -2.79 -12.58 5.94
N SER A 171 -3.29 -13.77 6.19
CA SER A 171 -4.64 -13.99 6.70
C SER A 171 -4.65 -13.95 8.22
N CYS A 172 -5.30 -12.94 8.79
CA CYS A 172 -5.44 -12.70 10.22
C CYS A 172 -6.86 -13.01 10.74
N GLN A 173 -7.65 -13.75 9.98
CA GLN A 173 -8.98 -14.23 10.35
C GLN A 173 -8.86 -15.54 11.12
N CYS A 174 -8.63 -15.45 12.44
CA CYS A 174 -8.63 -16.61 13.32
C CYS A 174 -10.02 -17.24 13.37
N SER A 175 -10.33 -18.23 12.53
CA SER A 175 -11.65 -18.91 12.51
C SER A 175 -11.91 -19.82 13.72
N SER A 176 -10.92 -20.00 14.60
CA SER A 176 -10.95 -20.97 15.70
C SER A 176 -11.85 -20.61 16.90
N ASN A 177 -12.62 -19.53 16.84
CA ASN A 177 -13.58 -19.15 17.88
C ASN A 177 -14.99 -19.57 17.50
N ALA A 178 -15.75 -20.16 18.42
CA ALA A 178 -17.17 -20.53 18.21
C ALA A 178 -18.06 -19.33 17.81
N ARG A 179 -17.65 -18.09 18.14
CA ARG A 179 -18.30 -16.85 17.67
C ARG A 179 -18.14 -16.60 16.17
N ASN A 180 -17.24 -17.32 15.51
CA ASN A 180 -17.02 -17.19 14.07
C ASN A 180 -17.89 -18.14 13.23
N GLU A 181 -18.70 -18.99 13.86
CA GLU A 181 -19.70 -19.82 13.17
C GLU A 181 -20.75 -18.95 12.44
N GLU A 182 -21.06 -17.77 13.01
CA GLU A 182 -21.99 -16.79 12.43
C GLU A 182 -21.46 -16.22 11.09
N TRP A 183 -20.14 -16.17 10.93
CA TRP A 183 -19.45 -15.78 9.70
C TRP A 183 -19.20 -16.98 8.76
N GLY A 184 -18.99 -18.17 9.33
CA GLY A 184 -18.39 -19.34 8.68
C GLY A 184 -19.31 -20.24 7.87
N SER A 185 -20.63 -20.01 7.86
CA SER A 185 -21.56 -20.84 7.07
C SER A 185 -21.80 -20.30 5.64
N SER A 186 -21.48 -19.03 5.39
CA SER A 186 -22.07 -18.27 4.26
C SER A 186 -21.13 -18.05 3.08
N GLY A 187 -19.82 -18.33 3.23
CA GLY A 187 -18.80 -18.20 2.18
C GLY A 187 -18.31 -19.53 1.58
N GLY A 188 -18.82 -20.65 2.09
CA GLY A 188 -18.45 -22.01 1.64
C GLY A 188 -16.96 -22.32 1.74
N LEU A 189 -16.51 -23.29 0.94
CA LEU A 189 -15.11 -23.77 0.91
C LEU A 189 -14.07 -22.66 0.71
N ARG A 190 -14.42 -21.57 0.01
CA ARG A 190 -13.48 -20.47 -0.27
C ARG A 190 -13.15 -19.64 0.97
N ALA A 191 -14.13 -19.37 1.83
CA ALA A 191 -13.91 -18.67 3.08
C ALA A 191 -13.05 -19.53 4.03
N GLU A 192 -13.28 -20.85 4.06
CA GLU A 192 -12.46 -21.79 4.82
C GLU A 192 -11.01 -21.86 4.32
N GLU A 193 -10.79 -21.80 3.00
CA GLU A 193 -9.43 -21.76 2.43
C GLU A 193 -8.66 -20.52 2.87
N LEU A 194 -9.32 -19.36 2.88
CA LEU A 194 -8.75 -18.10 3.35
C LEU A 194 -8.52 -18.06 4.87
N SER A 195 -9.28 -18.83 5.66
CA SER A 195 -9.20 -18.84 7.12
C SER A 195 -7.79 -19.12 7.67
N SER A 196 -7.48 -18.54 8.83
CA SER A 196 -6.24 -18.78 9.56
C SER A 196 -6.50 -19.39 10.94
N SER A 197 -5.44 -19.95 11.53
CA SER A 197 -5.48 -20.55 12.86
C SER A 197 -4.23 -20.19 13.66
N GLU A 198 -4.35 -20.14 14.99
CA GLU A 198 -3.17 -19.93 15.86
C GLU A 198 -2.09 -21.00 15.65
N ALA A 199 -2.50 -22.26 15.49
CA ALA A 199 -1.57 -23.37 15.27
C ALA A 199 -0.79 -23.18 13.96
N GLY A 200 -1.49 -22.80 12.88
CA GLY A 200 -0.86 -22.50 11.60
C GLY A 200 0.06 -21.30 11.66
N ALA A 201 -0.33 -20.24 12.37
CA ALA A 201 0.53 -19.07 12.57
C ALA A 201 1.82 -19.40 13.34
N ARG A 202 1.74 -20.21 14.41
CA ARG A 202 2.93 -20.66 15.16
C ARG A 202 3.87 -21.49 14.31
N GLN A 203 3.32 -22.32 13.43
CA GLN A 203 4.08 -23.15 12.50
C GLN A 203 4.50 -22.40 11.23
N GLU A 204 4.11 -21.13 11.10
CA GLU A 204 4.36 -20.30 9.91
C GLU A 204 3.86 -20.95 8.61
N LEU A 205 2.67 -21.57 8.66
CA LEU A 205 2.08 -22.28 7.54
C LEU A 205 1.62 -21.34 6.42
N VAL A 206 1.76 -21.85 5.21
CA VAL A 206 1.30 -21.20 3.98
C VAL A 206 0.39 -22.18 3.24
N LYS A 207 -0.79 -21.70 2.84
CA LYS A 207 -1.67 -22.40 1.89
C LYS A 207 -1.48 -21.77 0.51
N MET A 208 -1.60 -22.57 -0.54
CA MET A 208 -1.74 -22.08 -1.91
C MET A 208 -3.22 -22.13 -2.28
N MET A 209 -3.70 -21.06 -2.91
CA MET A 209 -5.09 -20.93 -3.37
C MET A 209 -5.10 -20.43 -4.82
N ASP A 210 -5.99 -20.96 -5.64
CA ASP A 210 -6.27 -20.43 -6.98
C ASP A 210 -7.46 -19.47 -6.92
N VAL A 211 -7.27 -18.26 -7.45
CA VAL A 211 -8.29 -17.23 -7.57
C VAL A 211 -8.41 -16.91 -9.06
N ASP A 212 -9.30 -17.65 -9.74
CA ASP A 212 -9.57 -17.52 -11.19
C ASP A 212 -8.31 -17.61 -12.08
N GLY A 213 -7.47 -18.63 -11.83
CA GLY A 213 -6.25 -18.88 -12.61
C GLY A 213 -5.02 -18.11 -12.13
N HIS A 214 -5.13 -17.33 -11.05
CA HIS A 214 -4.01 -16.71 -10.36
C HIS A 214 -3.72 -17.42 -9.04
N HIS A 215 -2.47 -17.81 -8.83
CA HIS A 215 -2.05 -18.48 -7.61
C HIS A 215 -1.65 -17.47 -6.53
N MET A 216 -2.24 -17.64 -5.36
CA MET A 216 -2.02 -16.82 -4.18
C MET A 216 -1.51 -17.65 -3.01
N PHE A 217 -0.53 -17.12 -2.29
CA PHE A 217 0.00 -17.68 -1.06
C PHE A 217 -0.69 -17.06 0.15
N VAL A 218 -1.46 -17.85 0.88
CA VAL A 218 -2.13 -17.44 2.10
C VAL A 218 -1.29 -17.84 3.30
N VAL A 219 -0.59 -16.87 3.88
CA VAL A 219 0.17 -17.00 5.12
C VAL A 219 -0.83 -16.99 6.28
N GLN A 220 -0.81 -18.02 7.11
CA GLN A 220 -1.66 -18.06 8.30
C GLN A 220 -1.08 -17.14 9.39
N GLY A 221 -1.84 -16.12 9.75
CA GLY A 221 -1.59 -15.20 10.85
C GLY A 221 -2.65 -15.31 11.94
N VAL A 222 -2.65 -14.34 12.84
CA VAL A 222 -3.63 -14.22 13.93
C VAL A 222 -4.20 -12.81 13.99
N ASP A 223 -5.44 -12.70 14.46
CA ASP A 223 -6.12 -11.41 14.57
C ASP A 223 -5.37 -10.47 15.54
N PRO A 224 -4.99 -9.24 15.11
CA PRO A 224 -4.31 -8.27 15.97
C PRO A 224 -5.09 -7.91 17.24
N GLN A 225 -6.43 -7.78 17.18
CA GLN A 225 -7.26 -7.51 18.36
C GLN A 225 -7.13 -8.64 19.37
N TYR A 226 -7.18 -9.89 18.91
CA TYR A 226 -7.03 -11.06 19.79
C TYR A 226 -5.69 -11.05 20.52
N VAL A 227 -4.57 -10.80 19.84
CA VAL A 227 -3.24 -10.84 20.48
C VAL A 227 -2.99 -9.65 21.40
N VAL A 228 -3.54 -8.47 21.08
CA VAL A 228 -3.42 -7.27 21.93
C VAL A 228 -4.23 -7.42 23.21
N GLN A 229 -5.44 -7.97 23.12
CA GLN A 229 -6.38 -8.02 24.24
C GLN A 229 -6.29 -9.30 25.07
N HIS A 230 -5.95 -10.44 24.46
CA HIS A 230 -6.13 -11.76 25.09
C HIS A 230 -4.87 -12.62 25.12
N ASN A 231 -3.92 -12.45 24.20
CA ASN A 231 -2.78 -13.36 24.09
C ASN A 231 -1.48 -12.70 23.61
N GLN A 232 -0.75 -12.06 24.55
CA GLN A 232 0.51 -11.37 24.27
C GLN A 232 1.62 -12.28 23.72
N MET A 233 1.60 -13.59 24.03
CA MET A 233 2.56 -14.53 23.44
C MET A 233 2.38 -14.61 21.91
N MET A 234 1.14 -14.60 21.45
CA MET A 234 0.81 -14.63 20.02
C MET A 234 1.14 -13.32 19.31
N GLU A 235 1.24 -12.20 20.04
CA GLU A 235 1.72 -10.93 19.47
C GLU A 235 3.15 -11.08 18.93
N GLY A 236 4.03 -11.78 19.66
CA GLY A 236 5.39 -12.07 19.21
C GLY A 236 5.43 -12.92 17.95
N VAL A 237 4.53 -13.89 17.83
CA VAL A 237 4.37 -14.73 16.62
C VAL A 237 3.93 -13.87 15.43
N LEU A 238 2.92 -13.02 15.61
CA LEU A 238 2.42 -12.15 14.56
C LEU A 238 3.47 -11.13 14.10
N LYS A 239 4.19 -10.48 15.03
CA LYS A 239 5.32 -9.58 14.71
C LYS A 239 6.40 -10.27 13.91
N LYS A 240 6.75 -11.50 14.28
CA LYS A 240 7.74 -12.31 13.56
C LYS A 240 7.28 -12.62 12.13
N LEU A 241 6.02 -13.01 11.95
CA LEU A 241 5.42 -13.26 10.64
C LEU A 241 5.46 -11.99 9.77
N PHE A 242 5.00 -10.86 10.30
CA PHE A 242 5.02 -9.56 9.62
C PHE A 242 6.44 -9.16 9.23
N THR A 243 7.41 -9.31 10.14
CA THR A 243 8.82 -8.98 9.87
C THR A 243 9.39 -9.83 8.73
N LYS A 244 9.06 -11.12 8.69
CA LYS A 244 9.50 -12.05 7.64
C LYS A 244 8.89 -11.73 6.28
N VAL A 245 7.57 -11.51 6.24
CA VAL A 245 6.82 -11.36 4.99
C VAL A 245 6.84 -9.93 4.46
N LEU A 246 6.60 -8.91 5.31
CA LEU A 246 6.51 -7.51 4.91
C LEU A 246 7.84 -6.75 5.04
N GLY A 247 8.72 -7.15 5.97
CA GLY A 247 10.00 -6.48 6.20
C GLY A 247 10.89 -6.32 4.96
N PRO A 248 11.01 -7.33 4.07
CA PRO A 248 11.72 -7.17 2.79
C PRO A 248 11.17 -6.06 1.90
N PHE A 249 9.84 -5.91 1.84
CA PHE A 249 9.17 -4.88 1.05
C PHE A 249 9.39 -3.48 1.60
N GLY A 250 9.39 -3.34 2.92
CA GLY A 250 9.75 -2.08 3.59
C GLY A 250 11.18 -1.62 3.32
N ARG A 251 12.16 -2.54 3.42
CA ARG A 251 13.56 -2.25 3.04
C ARG A 251 13.70 -1.89 1.57
N TRP A 252 12.98 -2.58 0.70
CA TRP A 252 12.97 -2.27 -0.73
C TRP A 252 12.41 -0.86 -0.99
N LYS A 253 11.29 -0.50 -0.34
CA LYS A 253 10.68 0.83 -0.42
C LYS A 253 11.66 1.91 0.03
N GLU A 254 12.28 1.74 1.19
CA GLU A 254 13.21 2.71 1.77
C GLU A 254 14.39 2.97 0.83
N ARG A 255 14.99 1.89 0.29
CA ARG A 255 16.08 1.99 -0.70
C ARG A 255 15.66 2.76 -1.94
N ARG A 256 14.49 2.45 -2.52
CA ARG A 256 13.98 3.14 -3.71
C ARG A 256 13.71 4.62 -3.46
N LEU A 257 13.18 4.97 -2.30
CA LEU A 257 12.97 6.37 -1.94
C LEU A 257 14.30 7.11 -1.75
N ALA A 258 15.32 6.45 -1.19
CA ALA A 258 16.66 7.02 -1.09
C ALA A 258 17.26 7.28 -2.49
N GLU A 259 17.25 6.28 -3.38
CA GLU A 259 17.72 6.41 -4.77
C GLU A 259 17.05 7.58 -5.50
N ARG A 260 15.72 7.72 -5.37
CA ARG A 260 14.97 8.83 -5.99
C ARG A 260 15.34 10.19 -5.42
N ARG A 261 15.56 10.27 -4.10
CA ARG A 261 15.99 11.53 -3.45
C ARG A 261 17.39 11.93 -3.89
N GLU A 262 18.29 10.97 -4.02
CA GLU A 262 19.65 11.22 -4.54
C GLU A 262 19.62 11.68 -6.00
N ALA A 263 18.84 11.02 -6.85
CA ALA A 263 18.65 11.43 -8.24
C ALA A 263 18.07 12.85 -8.35
N ALA A 264 17.01 13.16 -7.58
CA ALA A 264 16.41 14.49 -7.56
C ALA A 264 17.39 15.56 -7.04
N ARG A 265 18.23 15.23 -6.04
CA ARG A 265 19.28 16.14 -5.55
C ARG A 265 20.33 16.41 -6.63
N ALA A 266 20.78 15.38 -7.34
CA ALA A 266 21.73 15.52 -8.44
C ALA A 266 21.17 16.37 -9.58
N GLU A 267 19.89 16.19 -9.92
CA GLU A 267 19.19 17.01 -10.92
C GLU A 267 19.12 18.48 -10.50
N VAL A 268 18.78 18.76 -9.24
CA VAL A 268 18.77 20.14 -8.70
C VAL A 268 20.16 20.78 -8.78
N ILE A 269 21.23 20.04 -8.48
CA ILE A 269 22.61 20.54 -8.60
C ILE A 269 22.93 20.90 -10.05
N LEU A 270 22.61 20.03 -11.01
CA LEU A 270 22.84 20.29 -12.44
C LEU A 270 22.07 21.52 -12.93
N VAL A 271 20.82 21.68 -12.50
CA VAL A 271 20.02 22.88 -12.83
C VAL A 271 20.65 24.14 -12.23
N LYS A 272 21.09 24.08 -10.97
CA LYS A 272 21.79 25.20 -10.33
C LYS A 272 23.06 25.60 -11.09
N GLU A 273 23.88 24.64 -11.50
CA GLU A 273 25.09 24.88 -12.29
C GLU A 273 24.78 25.51 -13.65
N SER A 274 23.79 24.97 -14.37
CA SER A 274 23.37 25.51 -15.67
C SER A 274 22.84 26.95 -15.56
N VAL A 275 22.06 27.27 -14.52
CA VAL A 275 21.56 28.62 -14.27
C VAL A 275 22.72 29.57 -13.98
N ARG A 276 23.67 29.15 -13.14
CA ARG A 276 24.88 29.91 -12.79
C ARG A 276 25.74 30.21 -14.03
N ASP A 277 25.94 29.23 -14.91
CA ASP A 277 26.70 29.42 -16.14
C ASP A 277 25.97 30.36 -17.12
N GLY A 278 24.64 30.26 -17.19
CA GLY A 278 23.80 31.22 -17.90
C GLY A 278 23.97 32.65 -17.38
N MET A 279 23.94 32.84 -16.06
CA MET A 279 24.16 34.14 -15.41
C MET A 279 25.56 34.70 -15.71
N LYS A 280 26.61 33.88 -15.62
CA LYS A 280 27.99 34.28 -15.99
C LYS A 280 28.08 34.69 -17.46
N SER A 281 27.41 33.97 -18.36
CA SER A 281 27.38 34.30 -19.79
C SER A 281 26.67 35.65 -20.02
N LEU A 282 25.53 35.87 -19.36
CA LEU A 282 24.80 37.13 -19.43
C LEU A 282 25.65 38.30 -18.90
N MET A 283 26.36 38.13 -17.77
CA MET A 283 27.29 39.15 -17.27
C MET A 283 28.39 39.49 -18.29
N LYS A 284 28.95 38.49 -18.99
CA LYS A 284 29.95 38.74 -20.05
C LYS A 284 29.35 39.53 -21.22
N GLN A 285 28.12 39.23 -21.64
CA GLN A 285 27.43 39.98 -22.69
C GLN A 285 27.18 41.45 -22.27
N MET A 286 26.81 41.68 -21.02
CA MET A 286 26.61 43.03 -20.48
C MET A 286 27.93 43.82 -20.39
N GLN A 287 29.03 43.16 -20.03
CA GLN A 287 30.37 43.76 -20.08
C GLN A 287 30.76 44.14 -21.51
N LEU A 288 30.52 43.27 -22.49
CA LEU A 288 30.80 43.54 -23.90
C LEU A 288 29.96 44.71 -24.43
N PHE A 289 28.66 44.75 -24.11
CA PHE A 289 27.79 45.88 -24.44
C PHE A 289 28.35 47.21 -23.91
N ASN A 290 28.79 47.23 -22.65
CA ASN A 290 29.40 48.41 -22.06
C ASN A 290 30.73 48.80 -22.72
N GLN A 291 31.53 47.84 -23.19
CA GLN A 291 32.78 48.12 -23.93
C GLN A 291 32.50 48.74 -25.30
N ILE A 292 31.60 48.14 -26.08
CA ILE A 292 31.19 48.67 -27.40
C ILE A 292 30.65 50.09 -27.24
N ARG A 293 29.78 50.32 -26.25
CA ARG A 293 29.24 51.64 -25.94
C ARG A 293 30.32 52.66 -25.61
N ARG A 294 31.38 52.28 -24.87
CA ARG A 294 32.52 53.17 -24.57
C ARG A 294 33.35 53.50 -25.81
N GLN A 295 33.41 52.60 -26.79
CA GLN A 295 34.08 52.84 -28.07
C GLN A 295 33.26 53.76 -28.98
N GLU A 296 31.94 53.58 -29.04
CA GLU A 296 31.02 54.41 -29.84
C GLU A 296 30.77 55.80 -29.22
N GLY A 297 30.77 55.90 -27.89
CA GLY A 297 30.61 57.17 -27.13
C GLY A 297 31.74 58.20 -27.33
N ARG A 298 32.71 57.94 -28.21
CA ARG A 298 33.60 58.99 -28.76
C ARG A 298 32.87 59.91 -29.75
N ASN A 299 31.67 59.56 -30.22
CA ASN A 299 30.83 60.40 -31.07
C ASN A 299 29.45 60.62 -30.42
N GLY A 300 29.28 61.74 -29.72
CA GLY A 300 28.01 62.47 -29.56
C GLY A 300 26.81 61.76 -28.91
N ALA A 301 26.65 62.02 -27.60
CA ALA A 301 25.40 62.18 -26.84
C ALA A 301 24.09 61.50 -27.33
N GLU A 302 23.79 60.33 -26.76
CA GLU A 302 22.53 60.03 -26.06
C GLU A 302 22.73 58.72 -25.27
N LEU A 303 22.97 58.83 -23.96
CA LEU A 303 23.03 57.67 -23.07
C LEU A 303 21.60 57.20 -22.78
N SER A 304 21.09 56.45 -23.76
CA SER A 304 19.80 55.78 -23.80
C SER A 304 19.51 55.02 -22.49
N GLU A 305 18.26 55.14 -22.03
CA GLU A 305 17.63 54.44 -20.90
C GLU A 305 18.03 52.95 -20.76
N ALA A 306 18.35 52.29 -21.88
CA ALA A 306 18.88 50.94 -21.94
C ALA A 306 20.15 50.73 -21.09
N ALA A 307 21.05 51.71 -21.02
CA ALA A 307 22.27 51.64 -20.22
C ALA A 307 22.02 51.54 -18.72
N LYS A 308 21.02 52.27 -18.21
CA LYS A 308 20.63 52.23 -16.79
C LYS A 308 20.01 50.87 -16.45
N ARG A 309 19.17 50.35 -17.35
CA ARG A 309 18.54 49.02 -17.20
C ARG A 309 19.57 47.89 -17.19
N VAL A 310 20.62 47.96 -18.03
CA VAL A 310 21.72 46.97 -18.02
C VAL A 310 22.48 47.00 -16.68
N GLU A 311 22.77 48.17 -16.11
CA GLU A 311 23.45 48.23 -14.81
C GLU A 311 22.56 47.71 -13.65
N GLU A 312 21.26 47.95 -13.72
CA GLU A 312 20.29 47.42 -12.75
C GLU A 312 20.20 45.89 -12.81
N TRP A 313 20.07 45.32 -14.01
CA TRP A 313 20.07 43.87 -14.20
C TRP A 313 21.38 43.24 -13.72
N ARG A 314 22.51 43.93 -13.88
CA ARG A 314 23.80 43.40 -13.43
C ARG A 314 23.82 43.21 -11.92
N LYS A 315 23.35 44.20 -11.17
CA LYS A 315 23.27 44.12 -9.70
C LYS A 315 22.31 43.04 -9.23
N GLN A 316 21.18 42.85 -9.94
CA GLN A 316 20.24 41.78 -9.63
C GLN A 316 20.87 40.39 -9.86
N ILE A 317 21.59 40.22 -10.97
CA ILE A 317 22.28 38.96 -11.27
C ILE A 317 23.42 38.68 -10.27
N GLU A 318 24.21 39.69 -9.90
CA GLU A 318 25.25 39.56 -8.88
C GLU A 318 24.64 39.12 -7.53
N GLY A 319 23.51 39.73 -7.11
CA GLY A 319 22.80 39.31 -5.90
C GLY A 319 22.25 37.88 -5.95
N TRP A 320 21.72 37.45 -7.10
CA TRP A 320 21.27 36.06 -7.28
C TRP A 320 22.42 35.06 -7.28
N MET A 321 23.60 35.44 -7.75
CA MET A 321 24.78 34.57 -7.71
C MET A 321 25.26 34.35 -6.29
N ASP A 322 25.27 35.38 -5.45
CA ASP A 322 25.65 35.29 -4.03
C ASP A 322 24.69 34.38 -3.25
N GLU A 323 23.37 34.49 -3.47
CA GLU A 323 22.36 33.60 -2.86
C GLU A 323 22.47 32.13 -3.31
N MET A 324 23.12 31.86 -4.44
CA MET A 324 23.33 30.50 -4.94
C MET A 324 24.62 29.84 -4.40
N ASP A 325 25.49 30.59 -3.72
CA ASP A 325 26.74 30.11 -3.12
C ASP A 325 26.63 29.83 -1.60
N ASP A 326 25.53 30.21 -0.95
CA ASP A 326 25.13 29.84 0.42
C ASP A 326 24.36 28.49 0.50
#